data_AF-A0A165DEP2-F1
#
_entry.id   AF-A0A165DEP2-F1
#
_cell.length_a   1.000
_cell.length_b   1.000
_cell.length_c   1.000
_cell.angle_alpha   90.00
_cell.angle_beta   90.00
_cell.angle_gamma   90.00
#
_symmetry.space_group_name_H-M   'P 1'
#
loop_
_entity.id
_entity.type
_entity.pdbx_description
1 polymer ?
#
loop_
_entity_poly.entity_id
_entity_poly.type
_entity_poly.pdbx_seq_one_letter_code
_entity_poly.pdbx_strand_id
1 'polypeptide(L)'
;PQSLYHNPQLYPQMFPWLFPYGLGGLNNDRGSKRVSKSKRKQQLLMYHDKCFQLKLYFPLVTFNHEQIKNATTARFLLIKKQNFHEIVNRIVNLPLATL
;
A
#
# COMPACT_ATOMS: atom_id res chain seq x y z
N PRO A 1 6.57 4.27 2.07
CA PRO A 1 5.60 4.79 3.06
C PRO A 1 6.15 5.89 3.98
N GLN A 2 7.48 6.05 4.09
CA GLN A 2 8.14 7.12 4.85
C GLN A 2 7.69 8.54 4.47
N SER A 3 7.09 8.73 3.28
CA SER A 3 6.64 10.04 2.80
C SER A 3 5.13 10.31 2.99
N LEU A 4 4.34 9.38 3.53
CA LEU A 4 2.90 9.61 3.74
C LEU A 4 2.62 10.49 4.96
N TYR A 5 3.47 10.38 5.97
CA TYR A 5 3.39 11.16 7.19
C TYR A 5 4.77 11.77 7.42
N HIS A 6 4.84 13.05 7.79
CA HIS A 6 6.08 13.73 8.18
C HIS A 6 6.67 13.18 9.50
N ASN A 7 6.26 11.98 9.92
CA ASN A 7 6.77 11.26 11.06
C ASN A 7 7.00 9.78 10.67
N PRO A 8 8.26 9.32 10.57
CA PRO A 8 8.58 7.95 10.17
C PRO A 8 8.17 6.89 11.20
N GLN A 9 7.96 7.25 12.47
CA GLN A 9 7.54 6.34 13.53
C GLN A 9 6.03 6.12 13.56
N LEU A 10 5.27 7.06 13.00
CA LEU A 10 3.81 7.07 13.07
C LEU A 10 3.19 5.94 12.21
N TYR A 11 3.79 5.64 11.07
CA TYR A 11 3.30 4.60 10.17
C TYR A 11 3.38 3.17 10.78
N PRO A 12 4.50 2.75 11.41
CA PRO A 12 4.53 1.51 12.19
C PRO A 12 3.53 1.45 13.35
N GLN A 13 3.29 2.58 14.02
CA GLN A 13 2.35 2.67 15.15
C GLN A 13 0.88 2.56 14.73
N MET A 14 0.51 3.14 13.58
CA MET A 14 -0.85 3.04 13.03
C MET A 14 -1.19 1.63 12.52
N PHE A 15 -0.17 0.87 12.10
CA PHE A 15 -0.33 -0.46 11.53
C PHE A 15 0.56 -1.48 12.24
N PRO A 16 0.37 -1.71 13.55
CA PRO A 16 1.23 -2.60 14.33
C PRO A 16 1.23 -4.03 13.78
N TRP A 17 0.14 -4.42 13.12
CA TRP A 17 0.01 -5.70 12.43
C TRP A 17 0.98 -5.84 11.25
N LEU A 18 1.32 -4.75 10.55
CA LEU A 18 2.29 -4.76 9.43
C LEU A 18 3.76 -4.74 9.91
N PHE A 19 3.98 -4.49 11.20
CA PHE A 19 5.28 -4.34 11.83
C PHE A 19 5.26 -5.09 13.17
N PRO A 20 5.47 -6.41 13.19
CA PRO A 20 5.55 -7.16 14.43
C PRO A 20 6.56 -6.49 15.37
N TYR A 21 6.09 -6.06 16.54
CA TYR A 21 6.89 -5.34 17.53
C TYR A 21 7.52 -4.02 17.02
N GLY A 22 6.97 -3.41 15.97
CA GLY A 22 7.52 -2.21 15.34
C GLY A 22 8.75 -2.46 14.46
N LEU A 23 9.15 -3.72 14.26
CA LEU A 23 10.39 -4.10 13.56
C LEU A 23 10.10 -4.74 12.20
N GLY A 24 11.02 -4.54 11.25
CA GLY A 24 11.08 -5.36 10.03
C GLY A 24 9.90 -5.22 9.06
N GLY A 25 9.30 -4.03 8.93
CA GLY A 25 8.17 -3.82 8.03
C GLY A 25 8.44 -3.97 6.54
N LEU A 26 7.42 -3.63 5.75
CA LEU A 26 7.48 -3.62 4.29
C LEU A 26 8.52 -2.58 3.82
N ASN A 27 9.55 -3.04 3.09
CA ASN A 27 10.73 -2.27 2.65
C ASN A 27 11.77 -2.00 3.77
N ASN A 28 12.09 -3.00 4.59
CA ASN A 28 13.26 -2.91 5.45
C ASN A 28 14.54 -3.19 4.65
N ASP A 29 15.30 -2.14 4.33
CA ASP A 29 16.59 -2.26 3.63
C ASP A 29 17.75 -2.68 4.56
N ARG A 30 17.52 -2.72 5.88
CA ARG A 30 18.51 -3.14 6.88
C ARG A 30 18.62 -4.66 7.04
N GLY A 31 17.86 -5.43 6.25
CA GLY A 31 17.93 -6.89 6.26
C GLY A 31 19.17 -7.41 5.53
N SER A 32 19.64 -8.60 5.90
CA SER A 32 20.80 -9.26 5.24
C SER A 32 20.59 -9.50 3.74
N LYS A 33 19.33 -9.69 3.30
CA LYS A 33 18.97 -9.88 1.89
C LYS A 33 17.77 -9.02 1.53
N ARG A 34 17.77 -8.48 0.31
CA ARG A 34 16.58 -7.85 -0.27
C ARG A 34 15.51 -8.92 -0.51
N VAL A 35 14.33 -8.68 0.03
CA VAL A 35 13.17 -9.56 -0.12
C VAL A 35 12.10 -8.82 -0.92
N SER A 36 11.48 -9.50 -1.89
CA SER A 36 10.38 -8.90 -2.64
C SER A 36 9.21 -8.55 -1.71
N LYS A 37 8.44 -7.51 -2.05
CA LYS A 37 7.29 -7.06 -1.24
C LYS A 37 6.28 -8.21 -1.00
N SER A 38 5.99 -9.01 -2.03
CA SER A 38 5.09 -10.16 -1.92
C SER A 38 5.65 -11.22 -0.97
N LYS A 39 6.94 -11.57 -1.10
CA LYS A 39 7.58 -12.54 -0.22
C LYS A 39 7.62 -12.06 1.23
N ARG A 40 7.85 -10.76 1.46
CA ARG A 40 7.84 -10.17 2.80
C ARG A 40 6.45 -10.22 3.44
N LYS A 41 5.39 -9.95 2.67
CA LYS A 41 4.00 -10.11 3.13
C LYS A 41 3.69 -11.56 3.49
N GLN A 42 4.12 -12.52 2.66
CA GLN A 42 3.97 -13.94 2.95
C GLN A 42 4.69 -14.32 4.27
N GLN A 43 5.91 -13.83 4.49
CA GLN A 43 6.65 -14.07 5.74
C GLN A 43 5.95 -13.47 6.96
N LEU A 44 5.38 -12.27 6.83
CA LEU A 44 4.63 -11.62 7.91
C LEU A 44 3.31 -12.35 8.20
N LEU A 45 2.64 -12.87 7.16
CA LEU A 45 1.45 -13.71 7.31
C LEU A 45 1.76 -15.03 8.02
N MET A 46 2.96 -15.58 7.80
CA MET A 46 3.42 -16.83 8.41
C MET A 46 4.31 -16.58 9.64
N TYR A 47 4.24 -15.38 10.24
CA TYR A 47 5.10 -15.01 11.37
C TYR A 47 4.78 -15.90 12.59
N HIS A 48 5.81 -16.34 13.32
CA HIS A 48 5.67 -17.35 14.38
C HIS A 48 4.63 -17.00 15.44
N ASP A 49 4.51 -15.71 15.78
CA ASP A 49 3.52 -15.24 16.74
C ASP A 49 2.10 -15.23 16.12
N LYS A 50 1.29 -16.19 16.58
CA LYS A 50 -0.09 -16.39 16.12
C LYS A 50 -0.99 -15.19 16.39
N CYS A 51 -0.66 -14.28 17.31
CA CYS A 51 -1.45 -13.07 17.52
C CYS A 51 -1.55 -12.22 16.24
N PHE A 52 -0.51 -12.24 15.39
CA PHE A 52 -0.52 -11.52 14.12
C PHE A 52 -1.27 -12.28 13.01
N GLN A 53 -1.37 -13.60 13.11
CA GLN A 53 -2.08 -14.46 12.14
C GLN A 53 -3.58 -14.58 12.44
N LEU A 54 -3.93 -14.74 13.72
CA LEU A 54 -5.30 -15.01 14.18
C LEU A 54 -6.18 -13.77 14.17
N LYS A 55 -5.58 -12.58 14.23
CA LYS A 55 -6.36 -11.34 14.09
C LYS A 55 -6.72 -11.15 12.62
N LEU A 56 -8.01 -11.29 12.33
CA LEU A 56 -8.65 -11.08 11.02
C LEU A 56 -8.27 -9.76 10.33
N TYR A 57 -7.80 -8.79 11.12
CA TYR A 57 -7.36 -7.48 10.65
C TYR A 57 -6.08 -7.52 9.81
N PHE A 58 -5.16 -8.48 10.01
CA PHE A 58 -3.89 -8.47 9.28
C PHE A 58 -4.06 -8.65 7.76
N PRO A 59 -4.79 -9.67 7.26
CA PRO A 59 -5.04 -9.81 5.83
C PRO A 59 -5.80 -8.63 5.24
N LEU A 60 -6.83 -8.15 5.94
CA LEU A 60 -7.66 -7.02 5.51
C LEU A 60 -6.84 -5.74 5.36
N VAL A 61 -6.07 -5.37 6.38
CA VAL A 61 -5.23 -4.17 6.38
C VAL A 61 -4.11 -4.28 5.33
N THR A 62 -3.49 -5.46 5.20
CA THR A 62 -2.42 -5.68 4.20
C THR A 62 -2.95 -5.56 2.77
N PHE A 63 -4.13 -6.12 2.51
CA PHE A 63 -4.78 -6.06 1.21
C PHE A 63 -5.24 -4.64 0.87
N ASN A 64 -5.91 -3.97 1.80
CA ASN A 64 -6.35 -2.58 1.63
C ASN A 64 -5.16 -1.66 1.35
N HIS A 65 -4.07 -1.83 2.10
CA HIS A 65 -2.85 -1.06 1.88
C HIS A 65 -2.25 -1.32 0.49
N GLU A 66 -2.28 -2.57 0.02
CA GLU A 66 -1.85 -2.91 -1.34
C GLU A 66 -2.72 -2.27 -2.42
N GLN A 67 -4.03 -2.36 -2.28
CA GLN A 67 -5.01 -1.77 -3.20
C GLN A 67 -4.80 -0.26 -3.30
N ILE A 68 -4.73 0.45 -2.18
CA ILE A 68 -4.52 1.91 -2.14
C ILE A 68 -3.20 2.28 -2.81
N LYS A 69 -2.11 1.55 -2.52
CA LYS A 69 -0.80 1.82 -3.11
C LYS A 69 -0.81 1.59 -4.63
N ASN A 70 -1.46 0.52 -5.09
CA ASN A 70 -1.56 0.19 -6.51
C ASN A 70 -2.42 1.23 -7.25
N ALA A 71 -3.57 1.61 -6.70
CA ALA A 71 -4.43 2.65 -7.24
C ALA A 71 -3.72 4.02 -7.32
N THR A 72 -2.98 4.39 -6.27
CA THR A 72 -2.19 5.63 -6.24
C THR A 72 -1.10 5.63 -7.30
N THR A 73 -0.41 4.49 -7.47
CA THR A 73 0.63 4.33 -8.50
C THR A 73 0.04 4.43 -9.90
N ALA A 74 -1.07 3.73 -10.16
CA ALA A 74 -1.76 3.76 -11.44
C ALA A 74 -2.26 5.17 -11.78
N ARG A 75 -2.86 5.88 -10.80
CA ARG A 75 -3.31 7.27 -10.96
C ARG A 75 -2.15 8.20 -11.28
N PHE A 76 -1.03 8.07 -10.58
CA PHE A 76 0.16 8.88 -10.84
C PHE A 76 0.70 8.67 -12.27
N LEU A 77 0.75 7.43 -12.74
CA LEU A 77 1.15 7.11 -14.11
C LEU A 77 0.15 7.67 -15.14
N LEU A 78 -1.15 7.62 -14.84
CA LEU A 78 -2.20 8.17 -15.70
C LEU A 78 -2.07 9.69 -15.85
N ILE A 79 -1.86 10.42 -14.75
CA ILE A 79 -1.67 11.89 -14.77
C ILE A 79 -0.43 12.27 -15.57
N LYS A 80 0.65 11.47 -15.48
CA LYS A 80 1.88 11.70 -16.24
C LYS A 80 1.78 11.35 -17.72
N LYS A 81 0.69 10.73 -18.17
CA LYS A 81 0.52 10.36 -19.57
C LYS A 81 0.16 11.60 -20.39
N GLN A 82 0.76 11.75 -21.56
CA GLN A 82 0.59 12.93 -22.42
C GLN A 82 -0.86 13.24 -22.79
N ASN A 83 -1.72 12.22 -22.83
CA ASN A 83 -3.14 12.35 -23.16
C ASN A 83 -4.05 12.57 -21.93
N PHE A 84 -3.50 12.87 -20.75
CA PHE A 84 -4.28 13.09 -19.53
C PHE A 84 -5.33 14.20 -19.71
N HIS A 85 -4.93 15.36 -20.24
CA HIS A 85 -5.83 16.48 -20.48
C HIS A 85 -6.96 16.13 -21.45
N GLU A 86 -6.66 15.36 -22.50
CA GLU A 86 -7.66 14.91 -23.47
C GLU A 86 -8.70 13.99 -22.82
N ILE A 87 -8.25 13.03 -21.99
CA ILE A 87 -9.15 12.12 -21.26
C ILE A 87 -10.03 12.89 -20.27
N VAL A 88 -9.47 13.83 -19.51
CA VAL A 88 -10.23 14.65 -18.55
C VAL A 88 -11.28 15.48 -19.27
N ASN A 89 -10.91 16.14 -20.38
CA ASN A 89 -11.86 16.91 -21.19
C ASN A 89 -13.00 16.03 -21.73
N ARG A 90 -12.72 14.79 -22.12
CA ARG A 90 -13.76 13.84 -22.56
C ARG A 90 -14.72 13.47 -21.42
N ILE A 91 -14.19 13.23 -20.21
CA ILE A 91 -15.01 12.88 -19.03
C ILE A 91 -15.88 14.06 -18.59
N VAL A 92 -15.32 15.26 -18.52
CA VAL A 92 -16.06 16.47 -18.11
C VAL A 92 -17.19 16.81 -19.09
N ASN A 93 -16.98 16.55 -20.38
CA ASN A 93 -17.96 16.84 -21.43
C ASN A 93 -18.89 15.64 -21.73
N LEU A 94 -18.95 14.62 -20.88
CA LEU A 94 -19.92 13.53 -21.05
C LEU A 94 -21.34 14.08 -20.88
N PRO A 95 -22.25 13.88 -21.85
CA PRO A 95 -23.61 14.34 -21.74
C PRO A 95 -24.35 13.58 -20.63
N LEU A 96 -25.16 14.32 -19.86
CA LEU A 96 -25.91 13.80 -18.71
C LEU A 96 -26.85 12.63 -19.07
N ALA A 97 -27.24 12.51 -20.35
CA ALA A 97 -28.09 11.44 -20.86
C ALA A 97 -27.43 10.05 -20.91
N THR A 98 -26.13 9.96 -20.64
CA THR A 98 -25.34 8.71 -20.72
C THR A 98 -24.96 8.13 -19.35
N LEU A 99 -25.38 8.76 -18.25
CA LEU A 99 -25.24 8.27 -16.87
C LEU A 99 -26.58 7.74 -16.37
#